data_AF-A0A4W5Q2I3-F1
#
_entry.id   AF-A0A4W5Q2I3-F1
#
_cell.length_a   1.000
_cell.length_b   1.000
_cell.length_c   1.000
_cell.angle_alpha   90.00
_cell.angle_beta   90.00
_cell.angle_gamma   90.00
#
_symmetry.space_group_name_H-M   'P 1'
#
loop_
_entity.id
_entity.type
_entity.pdbx_description
1 polymer ?
#
loop_
_entity_poly.entity_id
_entity_poly.type
_entity_poly.pdbx_seq_one_letter_code
_entity_poly.pdbx_strand_id
1 'polypeptide(L)'
;MSNHLIYSCVALDCPANSHYQSCSEIWATPCPGLSDIITCPTTCAEGCACNADYYFNGTGCVKWDLCSCYHKGRTYKIGESVLSEDCQELCTCNASGDVKCEATKCKADESCQVNNGHRGCYLKKCLLDTNGAFTLFNEISGAITTMGAYEIIKVCDNALVEEWFRVVVTLQACGKTGLKSVVAVYVYFNDLIVTVNSKHETWINGKKVTLPRLLSNEVSVMVSDKTVMIERMSSLQVSYSLSQEIIVTVSANMADKVCGACGRLNPSGDIPGPSLNLTMQEYMDGWNAPDFPTCSGGL
;
A
#
# COMPACT_ATOMS: atom_id res chain seq x y z
N MET A 1 -4.38 58.16 -56.03
CA MET A 1 -3.29 58.20 -55.05
C MET A 1 -3.52 57.05 -54.10
N SER A 2 -2.62 56.07 -54.08
CA SER A 2 -2.77 54.79 -53.38
C SER A 2 -2.96 54.96 -51.88
N ASN A 3 -4.03 54.38 -51.33
CA ASN A 3 -4.16 54.12 -49.90
C ASN A 3 -3.22 52.96 -49.55
N HIS A 4 -2.01 53.27 -49.08
CA HIS A 4 -1.20 52.31 -48.36
C HIS A 4 -1.80 52.14 -46.97
N LEU A 5 -2.55 51.05 -46.78
CA LEU A 5 -2.82 50.52 -45.44
C LEU A 5 -1.47 50.10 -44.87
N ILE A 6 -0.92 50.91 -43.96
CA ILE A 6 0.19 50.50 -43.12
C ILE A 6 -0.40 49.47 -42.15
N TYR A 7 -0.28 48.19 -42.49
CA TYR A 7 -0.45 47.12 -41.53
C TYR A 7 0.66 47.28 -40.48
N SER A 8 0.32 47.83 -39.32
CA SER A 8 1.21 47.83 -38.17
C SER A 8 1.47 46.38 -37.79
N CYS A 9 2.62 45.84 -38.19
CA CYS A 9 3.08 44.54 -37.76
C CYS A 9 3.35 44.63 -36.26
N VAL A 10 2.49 44.03 -35.44
CA VAL A 10 2.72 43.93 -33.99
C VAL A 10 4.01 43.13 -33.81
N ALA A 11 5.03 43.73 -33.21
CA ALA A 11 6.25 43.01 -32.87
C ALA A 11 5.90 41.84 -31.95
N LEU A 12 6.35 40.63 -32.29
CA LEU A 12 6.15 39.45 -31.46
C LEU A 12 6.84 39.69 -30.12
N ASP A 13 6.05 39.79 -29.04
CA ASP A 13 6.59 39.93 -27.70
C ASP A 13 6.91 38.55 -27.14
N CYS A 14 8.19 38.32 -26.82
CA CYS A 14 8.68 37.01 -26.43
C CYS A 14 8.57 36.82 -24.90
N PRO A 15 8.24 35.60 -24.43
CA PRO A 15 8.21 35.28 -23.01
C PRO A 15 9.55 35.56 -22.31
N ALA A 16 9.51 35.63 -20.98
CA ALA A 16 10.71 35.82 -20.17
C ALA A 16 11.82 34.82 -20.53
N ASN A 17 13.05 35.31 -20.57
CA ASN A 17 14.26 34.56 -20.92
C ASN A 17 14.30 34.02 -22.37
N SER A 18 13.53 34.61 -23.27
CA SER A 18 13.58 34.34 -24.71
C SER A 18 13.65 35.64 -25.52
N HIS A 19 14.02 35.55 -26.79
CA HIS A 19 14.11 36.67 -27.71
C HIS A 19 13.55 36.30 -29.08
N TYR A 20 13.10 37.29 -29.84
CA TYR A 20 12.58 37.09 -31.18
C TYR A 20 13.69 36.71 -32.17
N GLN A 21 13.41 35.74 -33.04
CA GLN A 21 14.30 35.27 -34.09
C GLN A 21 13.48 34.89 -35.34
N SER A 22 13.89 35.39 -36.51
CA SER A 22 13.19 35.18 -37.80
C SER A 22 13.21 33.72 -38.29
N CYS A 23 14.17 32.93 -37.84
CA CYS A 23 14.27 31.49 -38.04
C CYS A 23 14.65 30.90 -36.68
N SER A 24 13.67 30.83 -35.78
CA SER A 24 13.82 30.25 -34.45
C SER A 24 13.69 28.72 -34.53
N GLU A 25 14.70 28.05 -34.00
CA GLU A 25 14.61 26.64 -33.64
C GLU A 25 14.24 26.58 -32.16
N ILE A 26 12.94 26.57 -31.85
CA ILE A 26 12.41 26.56 -30.47
C ILE A 26 12.98 25.39 -29.65
N TRP A 27 13.38 24.32 -30.34
CA TRP A 27 13.93 23.08 -29.79
C TRP A 27 15.46 22.97 -29.94
N ALA A 28 16.18 24.05 -30.23
CA ALA A 28 17.65 24.00 -30.38
C ALA A 28 18.38 23.67 -29.06
N THR A 29 17.86 24.11 -27.92
CA THR A 29 18.41 23.83 -26.58
C THR A 29 17.33 23.30 -25.63
N PRO A 30 16.78 22.10 -25.88
CA PRO A 30 15.80 21.52 -24.98
C PRO A 30 16.49 21.10 -23.67
N CYS A 31 15.75 21.06 -22.57
CA CYS A 31 16.21 20.39 -21.36
C CYS A 31 16.58 18.91 -21.69
N PRO A 32 17.57 18.32 -20.99
CA PRO A 32 18.01 16.94 -21.25
C PRO A 32 16.85 15.93 -21.24
N GLY A 33 16.80 15.05 -22.24
CA GLY A 33 15.78 14.00 -22.36
C GLY A 33 14.41 14.47 -22.86
N LEU A 34 14.17 15.79 -23.00
CA LEU A 34 12.88 16.31 -23.49
C LEU A 34 12.60 15.87 -24.95
N SER A 35 13.66 15.72 -25.75
CA SER A 35 13.57 15.18 -27.12
C SER A 35 13.08 13.73 -27.19
N ASP A 36 13.16 12.98 -26.09
CA ASP A 36 12.75 11.57 -26.05
C ASP A 36 11.25 11.40 -25.88
N ILE A 37 10.56 12.46 -25.45
CA ILE A 37 9.11 12.46 -25.21
C ILE A 37 8.34 13.33 -26.22
N ILE A 38 9.01 14.25 -26.92
CA ILE A 38 8.36 15.15 -27.88
C ILE A 38 9.14 15.16 -29.20
N THR A 39 8.40 14.98 -30.30
CA THR A 39 8.95 15.15 -31.65
C THR A 39 9.25 16.62 -31.91
N CYS A 40 10.53 16.95 -31.98
CA CYS A 40 10.98 18.29 -32.31
C CYS A 40 10.90 18.51 -33.82
N PRO A 41 10.21 19.57 -34.32
CA PRO A 41 10.25 19.91 -35.74
C PRO A 41 11.69 20.26 -36.15
N THR A 42 12.10 19.75 -37.32
CA THR A 42 13.45 19.94 -37.87
C THR A 42 13.57 21.19 -38.75
N THR A 43 12.49 21.94 -38.90
CA THR A 43 12.44 23.17 -39.70
C THR A 43 12.22 24.35 -38.78
N CYS A 44 13.06 25.39 -38.90
CA CYS A 44 12.86 26.62 -38.15
C CYS A 44 11.61 27.36 -38.64
N ALA A 45 11.05 28.17 -37.75
CA ALA A 45 9.97 29.09 -38.06
C ALA A 45 10.24 30.43 -37.38
N GLU A 46 9.66 31.51 -37.91
CA GLU A 46 9.69 32.80 -37.24
C GLU A 46 9.04 32.69 -35.85
N GLY A 47 9.74 33.08 -34.79
CA GLY A 47 9.27 32.88 -33.42
C GLY A 47 10.27 33.32 -32.35
N CYS A 48 10.09 32.84 -31.12
CA CYS A 48 10.99 33.13 -30.00
C CYS A 48 12.00 32.00 -29.80
N ALA A 49 13.25 32.32 -29.48
CA ALA A 49 14.31 31.38 -29.12
C ALA A 49 14.77 31.65 -27.68
N CYS A 50 15.21 30.61 -26.95
CA CYS A 50 15.76 30.81 -25.62
C CYS A 50 17.05 31.63 -25.65
N ASN A 51 17.22 32.49 -24.65
CA ASN A 51 18.49 33.22 -24.46
C ASN A 51 19.64 32.26 -24.14
N ALA A 52 20.88 32.71 -24.32
CA ALA A 52 22.06 31.95 -23.91
C ALA A 52 21.95 31.55 -22.42
N ASP A 53 22.36 30.31 -22.10
CA ASP A 53 22.26 29.66 -20.78
C ASP A 53 20.82 29.35 -20.30
N TYR A 54 19.83 29.47 -21.18
CA TYR A 54 18.46 29.02 -20.94
C TYR A 54 18.06 27.87 -21.86
N TYR A 55 17.27 26.96 -21.31
CA TYR A 55 16.87 25.70 -21.92
C TYR A 55 15.34 25.62 -21.99
N PHE A 56 14.83 25.10 -23.10
CA PHE A 56 13.39 24.95 -23.29
C PHE A 56 12.89 23.72 -22.52
N ASN A 57 11.96 23.91 -21.58
CA ASN A 57 11.40 22.83 -20.75
C ASN A 57 10.07 22.25 -21.28
N GLY A 58 9.64 22.67 -22.48
CA GLY A 58 8.34 22.33 -23.06
C GLY A 58 7.29 23.44 -22.97
N THR A 59 7.45 24.42 -22.08
CA THR A 59 6.54 25.58 -21.96
C THR A 59 7.25 26.93 -21.99
N GLY A 60 8.52 26.99 -21.60
CA GLY A 60 9.31 28.21 -21.62
C GLY A 60 10.80 27.97 -21.42
N CYS A 61 11.55 29.06 -21.31
CA CYS A 61 13.00 29.05 -21.19
C CYS A 61 13.42 29.20 -19.72
N VAL A 62 14.10 28.18 -19.19
CA VAL A 62 14.52 28.09 -17.78
C VAL A 62 16.01 27.84 -17.66
N LYS A 63 16.60 28.11 -16.50
CA LYS A 63 17.98 27.73 -16.22
C LYS A 63 18.11 26.21 -16.08
N TRP A 64 19.34 25.69 -16.23
CA TRP A 64 19.63 24.26 -16.13
C TRP A 64 19.12 23.60 -14.84
N ASP A 65 19.32 24.25 -13.70
CA ASP A 65 18.89 23.79 -12.37
C ASP A 65 17.36 23.77 -12.19
N LEU A 66 16.62 24.37 -13.13
CA LEU A 66 15.17 24.37 -13.21
C LEU A 66 14.64 23.45 -14.31
N CYS A 67 15.51 22.74 -15.03
CA CYS A 67 15.09 21.64 -15.89
C CYS A 67 14.58 20.46 -15.06
N SER A 68 13.68 19.69 -15.67
CA SER A 68 13.25 18.39 -15.17
C SER A 68 13.94 17.29 -15.98
N CYS A 69 14.00 16.06 -15.45
CA CYS A 69 14.35 14.91 -16.27
C CYS A 69 13.09 14.36 -16.96
N TYR A 70 13.26 13.75 -18.13
CA TYR A 70 12.17 13.13 -18.88
C TYR A 70 12.54 11.68 -19.21
N HIS A 71 11.67 10.73 -18.90
CA HIS A 71 11.92 9.31 -19.13
C HIS A 71 10.63 8.52 -19.30
N LYS A 72 10.55 7.70 -20.36
CA LYS A 72 9.37 6.85 -20.69
C LYS A 72 8.03 7.62 -20.62
N GLY A 73 7.99 8.85 -21.15
CA GLY A 73 6.79 9.68 -21.17
C GLY A 73 6.41 10.32 -19.83
N ARG A 74 7.29 10.27 -18.82
CA ARG A 74 7.12 10.92 -17.51
C ARG A 74 8.15 12.02 -17.29
N THR A 75 7.76 13.02 -16.51
CA THR A 75 8.60 14.15 -16.09
C THR A 75 8.93 14.01 -14.60
N TYR A 76 10.18 14.23 -14.25
CA TYR A 76 10.71 14.09 -12.88
C TYR A 76 11.43 15.37 -12.48
N LYS A 77 11.20 15.86 -11.27
CA LYS A 77 11.99 16.96 -10.73
C LYS A 77 13.41 16.48 -10.40
N ILE A 78 14.39 17.37 -10.47
CA ILE A 78 15.76 17.05 -10.04
C ILE A 78 15.75 16.55 -8.59
N GLY A 79 16.36 15.38 -8.35
CA GLY A 79 16.38 14.69 -7.07
C GLY A 79 15.14 13.87 -6.74
N GLU A 80 14.08 13.93 -7.55
CA GLU A 80 12.87 13.13 -7.36
C GLU A 80 13.14 11.66 -7.65
N SER A 81 12.60 10.79 -6.79
CA SER A 81 12.63 9.33 -6.95
C SER A 81 11.20 8.81 -7.00
N VAL A 82 10.85 8.08 -8.05
CA VAL A 82 9.49 7.59 -8.28
C VAL A 82 9.53 6.10 -8.62
N LEU A 83 8.66 5.33 -7.97
CA LEU A 83 8.48 3.91 -8.28
C LEU A 83 7.69 3.72 -9.58
N SER A 84 8.06 2.69 -10.35
CA SER A 84 7.30 2.20 -11.49
C SER A 84 5.89 1.74 -11.07
N GLU A 85 5.01 1.53 -12.04
CA GLU A 85 3.62 1.15 -11.78
C GLU A 85 3.45 -0.21 -11.07
N ASP A 86 4.43 -1.08 -11.22
CA ASP A 86 4.51 -2.40 -10.60
C ASP A 86 5.51 -2.44 -9.42
N CYS A 87 6.07 -1.30 -9.04
CA CYS A 87 7.13 -1.17 -8.03
C CYS A 87 8.35 -2.08 -8.31
N GLN A 88 8.64 -2.36 -9.58
CA GLN A 88 9.80 -3.15 -10.01
C GLN A 88 11.03 -2.29 -10.34
N GLU A 89 10.85 -0.98 -10.56
CA GLU A 89 11.95 -0.04 -10.80
C GLU A 89 11.76 1.20 -9.91
N LEU A 90 12.85 1.68 -9.31
CA LEU A 90 12.92 3.01 -8.70
C LEU A 90 13.72 3.91 -9.64
N CYS A 91 13.06 4.91 -10.22
CA CYS A 91 13.68 5.86 -11.14
C CYS A 91 13.96 7.18 -10.42
N THR A 92 15.23 7.58 -10.41
CA THR A 92 15.70 8.83 -9.79
C THR A 92 16.24 9.77 -10.86
N CYS A 93 15.77 11.03 -10.81
CA CYS A 93 16.27 12.11 -11.67
C CYS A 93 17.53 12.73 -11.06
N ASN A 94 18.67 12.58 -11.72
CA ASN A 94 19.94 13.13 -11.27
C ASN A 94 20.07 14.62 -11.61
N ALA A 95 20.97 15.31 -10.92
CA ALA A 95 21.28 16.72 -11.21
C ALA A 95 21.87 16.95 -12.63
N SER A 96 22.34 15.89 -13.29
CA SER A 96 22.77 15.93 -14.70
C SER A 96 21.61 15.98 -15.71
N GLY A 97 20.36 15.79 -15.26
CA GLY A 97 19.19 15.68 -16.13
C GLY A 97 18.87 14.27 -16.61
N ASP A 98 19.71 13.28 -16.26
CA ASP A 98 19.49 11.87 -16.61
C ASP A 98 18.62 11.16 -15.56
N VAL A 99 17.73 10.27 -16.02
CA VAL A 99 16.98 9.37 -15.15
C VAL A 99 17.72 8.04 -15.01
N LYS A 100 18.06 7.67 -13.78
CA LYS A 100 18.61 6.35 -13.45
C LYS A 100 17.52 5.50 -12.82
N CYS A 101 17.20 4.37 -13.44
CA CYS A 101 16.26 3.39 -12.89
C CYS A 101 17.00 2.17 -12.37
N GLU A 102 16.72 1.79 -11.12
CA GLU A 102 17.30 0.61 -10.48
C GLU A 102 16.19 -0.40 -10.16
N ALA A 103 16.49 -1.68 -10.38
CA ALA A 103 15.55 -2.75 -10.08
C ALA A 103 15.27 -2.79 -8.56
N THR A 104 13.99 -2.84 -8.20
CA THR A 104 13.51 -2.92 -6.83
C THR A 104 12.32 -3.85 -6.74
N LYS A 105 11.93 -4.24 -5.53
CA LYS A 105 10.71 -5.01 -5.30
C LYS A 105 10.25 -4.77 -3.87
N CYS A 106 8.93 -4.65 -3.69
CA CYS A 106 8.35 -4.66 -2.36
C CYS A 106 8.69 -5.95 -1.61
N LYS A 107 8.82 -5.86 -0.29
CA LYS A 107 9.04 -7.03 0.55
C LYS A 107 7.84 -7.98 0.48
N ALA A 108 8.01 -9.21 0.95
CA ALA A 108 6.95 -10.21 0.92
C ALA A 108 5.71 -9.81 1.74
N ASP A 109 5.90 -9.05 2.81
CA ASP A 109 4.86 -8.43 3.65
C ASP A 109 4.32 -7.11 3.10
N GLU A 110 4.75 -6.67 1.91
CA GLU A 110 4.30 -5.42 1.30
C GLU A 110 3.63 -5.67 -0.06
N SER A 111 2.69 -4.82 -0.43
CA SER A 111 2.09 -4.73 -1.76
C SER A 111 2.36 -3.37 -2.38
N CYS A 112 2.52 -3.36 -3.71
CA CYS A 112 2.66 -2.13 -4.48
C CYS A 112 1.28 -1.48 -4.62
N GLN A 113 1.05 -0.40 -3.89
CA GLN A 113 -0.25 0.29 -3.87
C GLN A 113 -0.06 1.80 -4.05
N VAL A 114 -1.16 2.50 -4.33
CA VAL A 114 -1.23 3.95 -4.30
C VAL A 114 -2.07 4.36 -3.10
N ASN A 115 -1.47 5.06 -2.14
CA ASN A 115 -2.16 5.59 -0.97
C ASN A 115 -2.05 7.12 -0.97
N ASN A 116 -3.19 7.83 -0.89
CA ASN A 116 -3.27 9.30 -0.98
C ASN A 116 -2.48 9.89 -2.18
N GLY A 117 -2.54 9.23 -3.33
CA GLY A 117 -1.83 9.66 -4.55
C GLY A 117 -0.34 9.30 -4.60
N HIS A 118 0.22 8.71 -3.52
CA HIS A 118 1.62 8.27 -3.46
C HIS A 118 1.74 6.76 -3.64
N ARG A 119 2.43 6.36 -4.72
CA ARG A 119 2.78 4.96 -4.96
C ARG A 119 3.91 4.52 -4.04
N GLY A 120 3.77 3.35 -3.43
CA GLY A 120 4.75 2.81 -2.50
C GLY A 120 4.52 1.35 -2.20
N CYS A 121 5.47 0.78 -1.46
CA CYS A 121 5.33 -0.54 -0.85
C CYS A 121 4.69 -0.35 0.53
N TYR A 122 3.48 -0.87 0.70
CA TYR A 122 2.71 -0.75 1.95
C TYR A 122 2.47 -2.14 2.54
N LEU A 123 2.47 -2.24 3.86
CA LEU A 123 2.24 -3.52 4.54
C LEU A 123 0.90 -4.12 4.14
N LYS A 124 0.91 -5.40 3.77
CA LYS A 124 -0.28 -6.22 3.57
C LYS A 124 -0.99 -6.39 4.90
N LYS A 125 -2.30 -6.17 4.88
CA LYS A 125 -3.15 -6.26 6.07
C LYS A 125 -4.25 -7.27 5.80
N CYS A 126 -4.51 -8.10 6.80
CA CYS A 126 -5.71 -8.90 6.88
C CYS A 126 -6.67 -8.21 7.83
N LEU A 127 -7.89 -7.94 7.36
CA LEU A 127 -8.85 -7.06 8.04
C LEU A 127 -10.14 -7.82 8.30
N LEU A 128 -10.68 -7.70 9.50
CA LEU A 128 -12.06 -8.05 9.82
C LEU A 128 -12.73 -6.81 10.40
N ASP A 129 -13.69 -6.26 9.68
CA ASP A 129 -14.49 -5.12 10.10
C ASP A 129 -15.88 -5.59 10.60
N THR A 130 -16.64 -4.65 11.13
CA THR A 130 -18.04 -4.77 11.51
C THR A 130 -18.89 -5.41 10.42
N ASN A 131 -20.00 -6.05 10.83
CA ASN A 131 -20.91 -6.78 9.94
C ASN A 131 -20.28 -7.97 9.18
N GLY A 132 -19.04 -8.36 9.54
CA GLY A 132 -18.34 -9.49 8.96
C GLY A 132 -17.67 -9.19 7.62
N ALA A 133 -17.35 -7.93 7.31
CA ALA A 133 -16.54 -7.64 6.13
C ALA A 133 -15.09 -8.10 6.38
N PHE A 134 -14.61 -9.05 5.59
CA PHE A 134 -13.29 -9.65 5.73
C PHE A 134 -12.45 -9.38 4.48
N THR A 135 -11.19 -8.99 4.67
CA THR A 135 -10.22 -8.73 3.60
C THR A 135 -8.95 -9.52 3.87
N LEU A 136 -8.53 -10.31 2.89
CA LEU A 136 -7.33 -11.14 2.95
C LEU A 136 -6.07 -10.31 2.67
N PHE A 137 -4.88 -10.88 2.91
CA PHE A 137 -3.61 -10.23 2.57
C PHE A 137 -3.42 -9.90 1.09
N ASN A 138 -4.13 -10.61 0.20
CA ASN A 138 -4.11 -10.37 -1.24
C ASN A 138 -5.25 -9.43 -1.71
N GLU A 139 -5.87 -8.69 -0.79
CA GLU A 139 -6.92 -7.70 -1.05
C GLU A 139 -8.25 -8.27 -1.56
N ILE A 140 -8.41 -9.60 -1.60
CA ILE A 140 -9.72 -10.21 -1.84
C ILE A 140 -10.60 -9.93 -0.62
N SER A 141 -11.75 -9.31 -0.85
CA SER A 141 -12.70 -8.94 0.20
C SER A 141 -14.08 -9.57 -0.03
N GLY A 142 -14.80 -9.79 1.07
CA GLY A 142 -16.21 -10.20 1.03
C GLY A 142 -16.80 -10.27 2.43
N ALA A 143 -18.07 -10.68 2.52
CA ALA A 143 -18.78 -10.73 3.80
C ALA A 143 -18.90 -12.18 4.32
N ILE A 144 -18.64 -12.36 5.60
CA ILE A 144 -19.03 -13.56 6.36
C ILE A 144 -20.39 -13.36 7.04
N THR A 145 -21.22 -14.37 6.98
CA THR A 145 -22.58 -14.43 7.52
C THR A 145 -22.71 -15.40 8.69
N THR A 146 -21.89 -16.44 8.73
CA THR A 146 -21.92 -17.47 9.78
C THR A 146 -21.21 -16.98 11.04
N MET A 147 -21.84 -17.22 12.20
CA MET A 147 -21.25 -16.95 13.51
C MET A 147 -20.44 -18.15 13.96
N GLY A 148 -19.37 -17.90 14.70
CA GLY A 148 -18.46 -18.95 15.11
C GLY A 148 -17.08 -18.42 15.49
N ALA A 149 -16.17 -19.35 15.74
CA ALA A 149 -14.77 -19.07 15.96
C ALA A 149 -13.98 -19.40 14.69
N TYR A 150 -13.14 -18.48 14.24
CA TYR A 150 -12.37 -18.62 13.01
C TYR A 150 -10.87 -18.57 13.31
N GLU A 151 -10.14 -19.49 12.69
CA GLU A 151 -8.68 -19.55 12.62
C GLU A 151 -8.18 -18.45 11.66
N ILE A 152 -7.88 -17.27 12.21
CA ILE A 152 -7.50 -16.11 11.40
C ILE A 152 -6.12 -16.30 10.79
N ILE A 153 -5.15 -16.67 11.62
CA ILE A 153 -3.79 -16.96 11.19
C ILE A 153 -3.07 -17.81 12.23
N LYS A 154 -2.20 -18.71 11.78
CA LYS A 154 -1.28 -19.46 12.64
C LYS A 154 0.00 -19.80 11.90
N VAL A 155 1.04 -20.16 12.65
CA VAL A 155 2.23 -20.80 12.09
C VAL A 155 1.89 -22.23 11.66
N CYS A 156 2.18 -22.56 10.41
CA CYS A 156 1.91 -23.86 9.79
C CYS A 156 3.18 -24.57 9.32
N ASP A 157 4.33 -23.89 9.37
CA ASP A 157 5.65 -24.52 9.23
C ASP A 157 6.02 -25.25 10.53
N ASN A 158 6.02 -26.58 10.48
CA ASN A 158 6.33 -27.44 11.62
C ASN A 158 7.77 -27.28 12.14
N ALA A 159 8.68 -26.69 11.37
CA ALA A 159 10.04 -26.41 11.82
C ALA A 159 10.11 -25.24 12.82
N LEU A 160 9.10 -24.37 12.85
CA LEU A 160 9.07 -23.15 13.65
C LEU A 160 8.33 -23.34 14.98
N VAL A 161 8.81 -24.29 15.79
CA VAL A 161 8.20 -24.60 17.09
C VAL A 161 8.31 -23.41 18.04
N GLU A 162 9.49 -22.80 18.17
CA GLU A 162 9.70 -21.68 19.09
C GLU A 162 8.96 -20.41 18.63
N GLU A 163 8.84 -20.18 17.32
CA GLU A 163 8.15 -19.03 16.73
C GLU A 163 6.64 -19.27 16.55
N TRP A 164 6.08 -20.33 17.14
CA TRP A 164 4.67 -20.67 16.99
C TRP A 164 3.73 -19.62 17.59
N PHE A 165 2.71 -19.25 16.82
CA PHE A 165 1.58 -18.47 17.28
C PHE A 165 0.30 -18.88 16.56
N ARG A 166 -0.83 -18.50 17.15
CA ARG A 166 -2.17 -18.75 16.60
C ARG A 166 -3.13 -17.63 17.00
N VAL A 167 -3.95 -17.17 16.06
CA VAL A 167 -4.94 -16.10 16.27
C VAL A 167 -6.32 -16.65 15.93
N VAL A 168 -7.21 -16.66 16.93
CA VAL A 168 -8.61 -17.06 16.79
C VAL A 168 -9.51 -15.88 17.11
N VAL A 169 -10.55 -15.68 16.30
CA VAL A 169 -11.53 -14.62 16.50
C VAL A 169 -12.92 -15.22 16.57
N THR A 170 -13.72 -14.78 17.54
CA THR A 170 -15.11 -15.21 17.68
C THR A 170 -16.08 -14.11 17.23
N LEU A 171 -16.96 -14.47 16.30
CA LEU A 171 -18.08 -13.64 15.85
C LEU A 171 -19.40 -14.13 16.44
N GLN A 172 -20.20 -13.19 16.93
CA GLN A 172 -21.56 -13.45 17.40
C GLN A 172 -22.52 -12.34 16.95
N ALA A 173 -23.81 -12.69 16.87
CA ALA A 173 -24.87 -11.73 16.64
C ALA A 173 -25.21 -11.04 17.97
N CYS A 174 -25.02 -9.72 18.03
CA CYS A 174 -25.25 -8.93 19.24
C CYS A 174 -26.35 -7.89 19.03
N GLY A 175 -27.06 -7.57 20.13
CA GLY A 175 -28.15 -6.60 20.13
C GLY A 175 -29.42 -7.08 19.42
N LYS A 176 -30.47 -6.26 19.45
CA LYS A 176 -31.77 -6.58 18.83
C LYS A 176 -31.72 -6.62 17.30
N THR A 177 -30.71 -5.97 16.72
CA THR A 177 -30.50 -5.89 15.27
C THR A 177 -29.73 -7.09 14.71
N GLY A 178 -29.19 -7.97 15.57
CA GLY A 178 -28.38 -9.11 15.14
C GLY A 178 -27.05 -8.69 14.50
N LEU A 179 -26.49 -7.56 14.95
CA LEU A 179 -25.24 -7.03 14.38
C LEU A 179 -24.10 -8.02 14.64
N LYS A 180 -23.45 -8.45 13.56
CA LYS A 180 -22.30 -9.35 13.66
C LYS A 180 -21.13 -8.59 14.28
N SER A 181 -20.73 -9.05 15.45
CA SER A 181 -19.77 -8.40 16.32
C SER A 181 -18.64 -9.34 16.64
N VAL A 182 -17.42 -8.83 16.63
CA VAL A 182 -16.28 -9.52 17.22
C VAL A 182 -16.47 -9.46 18.73
N VAL A 183 -16.61 -10.62 19.38
CA VAL A 183 -16.84 -10.67 20.83
C VAL A 183 -15.58 -11.01 21.62
N ALA A 184 -14.64 -11.74 21.02
CA ALA A 184 -13.32 -11.97 21.59
C ALA A 184 -12.25 -12.27 20.53
N VAL A 185 -11.02 -11.90 20.87
CA VAL A 185 -9.79 -12.22 20.15
C VAL A 185 -8.90 -13.04 21.08
N TYR A 186 -8.41 -14.17 20.60
CA TYR A 186 -7.50 -15.07 21.30
C TYR A 186 -6.19 -15.15 20.52
N VAL A 187 -5.09 -14.78 21.16
CA VAL A 187 -3.74 -14.90 20.59
C VAL A 187 -2.95 -15.87 21.46
N TYR A 188 -2.59 -17.01 20.88
CA TYR A 188 -1.82 -18.05 21.54
C TYR A 188 -0.36 -17.96 21.10
N PHE A 189 0.52 -18.19 22.06
CA PHE A 189 1.94 -18.46 21.90
C PHE A 189 2.25 -19.77 22.66
N ASN A 190 3.50 -20.23 22.66
CA ASN A 190 3.88 -21.48 23.32
C ASN A 190 3.50 -21.52 24.81
N ASP A 191 3.83 -20.46 25.56
CA ASP A 191 3.70 -20.44 27.02
C ASP A 191 2.57 -19.55 27.54
N LEU A 192 1.88 -18.83 26.65
CA LEU A 192 0.83 -17.91 27.07
C LEU A 192 -0.28 -17.72 26.04
N ILE A 193 -1.45 -17.36 26.56
CA ILE A 193 -2.60 -16.90 25.80
C ILE A 193 -2.97 -15.48 26.23
N VAL A 194 -3.19 -14.60 25.25
CA VAL A 194 -3.81 -13.29 25.43
C VAL A 194 -5.24 -13.36 24.94
N THR A 195 -6.19 -12.98 25.78
CA THR A 195 -7.62 -12.88 25.41
C THR A 195 -8.09 -11.45 25.58
N VAL A 196 -8.71 -10.89 24.55
CA VAL A 196 -9.28 -9.54 24.57
C VAL A 196 -10.75 -9.63 24.18
N ASN A 197 -11.66 -9.14 25.02
CA ASN A 197 -13.10 -9.14 24.70
C ASN A 197 -13.53 -7.83 24.02
N SER A 198 -14.80 -7.74 23.60
CA SER A 198 -15.37 -6.55 22.95
C SER A 198 -15.42 -5.28 23.81
N LYS A 199 -15.18 -5.38 25.11
CA LYS A 199 -15.00 -4.23 26.02
C LYS A 199 -13.53 -3.86 26.21
N HIS A 200 -12.63 -4.50 25.45
CA HIS A 200 -11.17 -4.41 25.57
C HIS A 200 -10.62 -4.79 26.95
N GLU A 201 -11.40 -5.56 27.71
CA GLU A 201 -10.87 -6.21 28.90
C GLU A 201 -9.92 -7.32 28.46
N THR A 202 -8.77 -7.41 29.12
CA THR A 202 -7.68 -8.30 28.70
C THR A 202 -7.34 -9.30 29.79
N TRP A 203 -7.15 -10.55 29.39
CA TRP A 203 -6.69 -11.65 30.24
C TRP A 203 -5.40 -12.24 29.68
N ILE A 204 -4.48 -12.59 30.57
CA ILE A 204 -3.28 -13.36 30.24
C ILE A 204 -3.34 -14.64 31.06
N ASN A 205 -3.30 -15.78 30.38
CA ASN A 205 -3.43 -17.10 31.02
C ASN A 205 -4.65 -17.19 31.94
N GLY A 206 -5.79 -16.60 31.51
CA GLY A 206 -7.04 -16.58 32.26
C GLY A 206 -7.11 -15.58 33.42
N LYS A 207 -6.05 -14.83 33.72
CA LYS A 207 -6.04 -13.77 34.75
C LYS A 207 -6.25 -12.39 34.12
N LYS A 208 -7.25 -11.66 34.59
CA LYS A 208 -7.52 -10.29 34.13
C LYS A 208 -6.36 -9.35 34.48
N VAL A 209 -5.98 -8.50 33.54
CA VAL A 209 -4.88 -7.54 33.71
C VAL A 209 -5.28 -6.13 33.25
N THR A 210 -4.47 -5.16 33.66
CA THR A 210 -4.45 -3.80 33.10
C THR A 210 -3.30 -3.67 32.11
N LEU A 211 -3.52 -2.91 31.03
CA LEU A 211 -2.54 -2.60 29.99
C LEU A 211 -1.92 -1.21 30.21
N PRO A 212 -0.71 -0.91 29.68
CA PRO A 212 0.15 -1.77 28.87
C PRO A 212 0.87 -2.86 29.67
N ARG A 213 1.31 -3.92 29.00
CA ARG A 213 2.08 -4.99 29.63
C ARG A 213 3.08 -5.65 28.68
N LEU A 214 4.33 -5.71 29.10
CA LEU A 214 5.34 -6.58 28.49
C LEU A 214 5.26 -7.94 29.17
N LEU A 215 5.04 -9.02 28.40
CA LEU A 215 4.79 -10.36 28.93
C LEU A 215 6.05 -11.22 28.93
N SER A 216 6.86 -11.06 27.89
CA SER A 216 8.18 -11.66 27.73
C SER A 216 9.08 -10.70 26.95
N ASN A 217 10.31 -11.10 26.64
CA ASN A 217 11.16 -10.34 25.71
C ASN A 217 10.61 -10.35 24.27
N GLU A 218 9.61 -11.20 23.99
CA GLU A 218 9.07 -11.35 22.65
C GLU A 218 7.65 -10.79 22.51
N VAL A 219 6.81 -10.89 23.54
CA VAL A 219 5.38 -10.55 23.45
C VAL A 219 5.06 -9.31 24.28
N SER A 220 4.45 -8.32 23.64
CA SER A 220 3.92 -7.12 24.29
C SER A 220 2.44 -6.92 23.99
N VAL A 221 1.73 -6.34 24.96
CA VAL A 221 0.33 -5.93 24.80
C VAL A 221 0.20 -4.46 25.18
N MET A 222 -0.04 -3.62 24.18
CA MET A 222 -0.07 -2.17 24.30
C MET A 222 -1.46 -1.65 23.98
N VAL A 223 -1.74 -0.40 24.38
CA VAL A 223 -2.94 0.33 23.97
C VAL A 223 -2.50 1.64 23.35
N SER A 224 -2.95 1.90 22.12
CA SER A 224 -2.80 3.19 21.44
C SER A 224 -4.13 3.55 20.81
N ASP A 225 -4.57 4.80 20.94
CA ASP A 225 -5.81 5.31 20.33
C ASP A 225 -7.05 4.42 20.54
N LYS A 226 -7.19 3.85 21.76
CA LYS A 226 -8.25 2.91 22.12
C LYS A 226 -8.27 1.63 21.28
N THR A 227 -7.11 1.22 20.80
CA THR A 227 -6.87 -0.04 20.11
C THR A 227 -5.92 -0.86 20.96
N VAL A 228 -6.30 -2.10 21.27
CA VAL A 228 -5.41 -3.06 21.90
C VAL A 228 -4.51 -3.65 20.81
N MET A 229 -3.20 -3.54 21.00
CA MET A 229 -2.21 -4.09 20.09
C MET A 229 -1.44 -5.21 20.79
N ILE A 230 -1.52 -6.41 20.23
CA ILE A 230 -0.75 -7.58 20.67
C ILE A 230 0.35 -7.78 19.64
N GLU A 231 1.59 -7.65 20.07
CA GLU A 231 2.76 -7.73 19.20
C GLU A 231 3.70 -8.83 19.67
N ARG A 232 4.22 -9.60 18.71
CA ARG A 232 5.32 -10.54 18.93
C ARG A 232 6.54 -10.10 18.14
N MET A 233 7.46 -9.40 18.78
CA MET A 233 8.63 -8.78 18.17
C MET A 233 8.26 -8.13 16.83
N SER A 234 8.91 -8.53 15.73
CA SER A 234 8.55 -8.12 14.38
C SER A 234 7.69 -9.13 13.63
N SER A 235 7.40 -10.31 14.19
CA SER A 235 6.78 -11.43 13.47
C SER A 235 5.27 -11.30 13.23
N LEU A 236 4.55 -10.75 14.21
CA LEU A 236 3.09 -10.69 14.24
C LEU A 236 2.66 -9.43 14.98
N GLN A 237 1.67 -8.74 14.42
CA GLN A 237 0.92 -7.71 15.14
C GLN A 237 -0.58 -7.93 14.90
N VAL A 238 -1.33 -7.95 16.00
CA VAL A 238 -2.79 -8.03 16.02
C VAL A 238 -3.32 -6.79 16.71
N SER A 239 -4.09 -5.98 15.98
CA SER A 239 -4.77 -4.80 16.51
C SER A 239 -6.25 -5.07 16.62
N TYR A 240 -6.87 -4.70 17.74
CA TYR A 240 -8.31 -4.78 17.95
C TYR A 240 -8.85 -3.45 18.49
N SER A 241 -9.61 -2.74 17.65
CA SER A 241 -10.09 -1.39 17.92
C SER A 241 -11.47 -1.39 18.59
N LEU A 242 -11.88 -0.24 19.14
CA LEU A 242 -13.21 -0.09 19.76
C LEU A 242 -14.35 -0.11 18.74
N SER A 243 -14.05 0.16 17.46
CA SER A 243 -15.00 -0.04 16.36
C SER A 243 -15.15 -1.52 15.99
N GLN A 244 -14.50 -2.43 16.72
CA GLN A 244 -14.46 -3.87 16.49
C GLN A 244 -13.69 -4.30 15.24
N GLU A 245 -12.91 -3.39 14.65
CA GLU A 245 -12.00 -3.73 13.56
C GLU A 245 -10.81 -4.52 14.11
N ILE A 246 -10.47 -5.61 13.43
CA ILE A 246 -9.26 -6.37 13.65
C ILE A 246 -8.34 -6.17 12.46
N ILE A 247 -7.08 -5.84 12.75
CA ILE A 247 -6.01 -5.76 11.76
C ILE A 247 -4.92 -6.74 12.15
N VAL A 248 -4.57 -7.64 11.25
CA VAL A 248 -3.45 -8.56 11.39
C VAL A 248 -2.39 -8.24 10.35
N THR A 249 -1.15 -8.10 10.80
CA THR A 249 0.05 -8.02 9.94
C THR A 249 1.09 -9.02 10.41
N VAL A 250 1.89 -9.52 9.46
CA VAL A 250 3.04 -10.38 9.73
C VAL A 250 4.21 -9.92 8.89
N SER A 251 5.43 -10.14 9.36
CA SER A 251 6.63 -9.72 8.65
C SER A 251 6.96 -10.61 7.46
N ALA A 252 7.82 -10.10 6.56
CA ALA A 252 8.29 -10.81 5.38
C ALA A 252 8.88 -12.20 5.69
N ASN A 253 9.55 -12.36 6.84
CA ASN A 253 10.14 -13.63 7.25
C ASN A 253 9.12 -14.72 7.63
N MET A 254 7.83 -14.38 7.75
CA MET A 254 6.71 -15.29 8.04
C MET A 254 5.87 -15.60 6.80
N ALA A 255 6.13 -14.93 5.66
CA ALA A 255 5.24 -14.94 4.49
C ALA A 255 4.86 -16.33 3.97
N ASP A 256 5.77 -17.30 4.05
CA ASP A 256 5.58 -18.68 3.57
C ASP A 256 5.45 -19.71 4.71
N LYS A 257 5.34 -19.24 5.96
CA LYS A 257 5.31 -20.07 7.18
C LYS A 257 3.97 -20.05 7.90
N VAL A 258 3.07 -19.16 7.49
CA VAL A 258 1.75 -18.97 8.11
C VAL A 258 0.63 -19.44 7.18
N CYS A 259 -0.46 -19.89 7.78
CA CYS A 259 -1.71 -20.19 7.07
C CYS A 259 -2.91 -19.84 7.95
N GLY A 260 -4.08 -19.68 7.34
CA GLY A 260 -5.28 -19.23 8.03
C GLY A 260 -6.25 -18.53 7.08
N ALA A 261 -7.36 -18.04 7.63
CA ALA A 261 -8.35 -17.24 6.92
C ALA A 261 -7.77 -16.01 6.23
N CYS A 262 -6.69 -15.42 6.75
CA CYS A 262 -6.03 -14.28 6.10
C CYS A 262 -5.43 -14.57 4.72
N GLY A 263 -5.40 -15.84 4.30
CA GLY A 263 -4.84 -16.28 3.04
C GLY A 263 -3.32 -16.15 3.03
N ARG A 264 -2.77 -15.90 1.85
CA ARG A 264 -1.32 -15.91 1.58
C ARG A 264 -0.78 -14.50 1.47
N LEU A 265 0.44 -14.31 1.96
CA LEU A 265 1.18 -13.08 1.70
C LEU A 265 1.68 -13.02 0.26
N ASN A 266 2.14 -14.14 -0.32
CA ASN A 266 2.69 -14.19 -1.67
C ASN A 266 1.73 -14.88 -2.67
N PRO A 267 1.29 -14.18 -3.74
CA PRO A 267 0.45 -14.76 -4.79
C PRO A 267 1.23 -15.60 -5.83
N SER A 268 2.56 -15.59 -5.81
CA SER A 268 3.43 -16.26 -6.80
C SER A 268 3.67 -17.75 -6.53
N GLY A 269 2.79 -18.42 -5.80
CA GLY A 269 2.89 -19.85 -5.49
C GLY A 269 1.66 -20.63 -5.95
N ASP A 270 1.87 -21.88 -6.36
CA ASP A 270 0.88 -22.84 -6.93
C ASP A 270 -0.24 -23.30 -5.96
N ILE A 271 -0.53 -22.54 -4.91
CA ILE A 271 -1.47 -22.96 -3.89
C ILE A 271 -2.68 -22.01 -3.91
N PRO A 272 -3.88 -22.56 -4.07
CA PRO A 272 -5.08 -21.78 -4.33
C PRO A 272 -5.39 -20.80 -3.18
N GLY A 273 -5.65 -19.53 -3.54
CA GLY A 273 -6.49 -18.64 -2.73
C GLY A 273 -7.96 -19.11 -2.78
N PRO A 274 -8.94 -18.35 -2.24
CA PRO A 274 -10.32 -18.59 -2.63
C PRO A 274 -10.37 -18.67 -4.15
N SER A 275 -10.83 -19.80 -4.69
CA SER A 275 -10.96 -19.94 -6.13
C SER A 275 -11.86 -18.81 -6.63
N LEU A 276 -11.66 -18.35 -7.86
CA LEU A 276 -12.45 -17.25 -8.45
C LEU A 276 -13.98 -17.49 -8.42
N ASN A 277 -14.42 -18.70 -8.06
CA ASN A 277 -15.82 -19.12 -7.99
C ASN A 277 -16.38 -19.30 -6.56
N LEU A 278 -15.60 -19.08 -5.50
CA LEU A 278 -16.08 -19.20 -4.12
C LEU A 278 -16.45 -17.84 -3.54
N THR A 279 -17.57 -17.81 -2.82
CA THR A 279 -17.93 -16.69 -1.95
C THR A 279 -16.98 -16.64 -0.75
N MET A 280 -16.86 -15.46 -0.13
CA MET A 280 -16.08 -15.30 1.10
C MET A 280 -16.57 -16.24 2.22
N GLN A 281 -17.88 -16.49 2.31
CA GLN A 281 -18.42 -17.41 3.30
C GLN A 281 -17.94 -18.84 3.07
N GLU A 282 -18.02 -19.36 1.84
CA GLU A 282 -17.58 -20.73 1.54
C GLU A 282 -16.08 -20.92 1.78
N TYR A 283 -15.27 -19.89 1.49
CA TYR A 283 -13.85 -19.89 1.83
C TYR A 283 -13.63 -19.95 3.35
N MET A 284 -14.39 -19.17 4.11
CA MET A 284 -14.26 -19.06 5.56
C MET A 284 -14.76 -20.28 6.31
N ASP A 285 -15.65 -21.08 5.73
CA ASP A 285 -16.10 -22.37 6.28
C ASP A 285 -14.94 -23.37 6.42
N GLY A 286 -13.88 -23.24 5.61
CA GLY A 286 -12.64 -24.03 5.75
C GLY A 286 -11.75 -23.63 6.93
N TRP A 287 -12.04 -22.51 7.60
CA TRP A 287 -11.21 -21.92 8.65
C TRP A 287 -11.92 -21.83 10.01
N ASN A 288 -12.93 -22.67 10.25
CA ASN A 288 -13.52 -22.81 11.58
C ASN A 288 -12.46 -23.32 12.59
N ALA A 289 -12.41 -22.74 13.79
CA ALA A 289 -11.53 -23.19 14.86
C ALA A 289 -12.17 -24.40 15.58
N PRO A 290 -11.63 -25.62 15.45
CA PRO A 290 -12.31 -26.85 15.86
C PRO A 290 -12.38 -27.04 17.39
N ASP A 291 -11.46 -26.41 18.13
CA ASP A 291 -11.39 -26.40 19.59
C ASP A 291 -12.35 -25.38 20.24
N PHE A 292 -13.08 -24.62 19.42
CA PHE A 292 -14.13 -23.71 19.85
C PHE A 292 -15.49 -24.26 19.40
N PRO A 293 -16.11 -25.15 20.20
CA PRO A 293 -17.35 -25.80 19.82
C PRO A 293 -18.46 -24.76 19.63
N THR A 294 -19.18 -24.86 18.52
CA THR A 294 -20.44 -24.15 18.30
C THR A 294 -21.60 -25.08 18.59
N CYS A 295 -22.72 -24.53 19.06
CA CYS A 295 -23.95 -25.31 19.15
C CYS A 295 -24.43 -25.59 17.72
N SER A 296 -24.17 -26.77 17.19
CA SER A 296 -24.81 -27.25 15.97
C SER A 296 -26.31 -27.34 16.25
N GLY A 297 -27.11 -26.55 15.56
CA GLY A 297 -28.57 -26.67 15.64
C GLY A 297 -28.98 -28.10 15.31
N GLY A 298 -29.56 -28.78 16.28
CA GLY A 298 -30.09 -30.12 16.11
C GLY A 298 -31.08 -30.44 17.22
N LEU A 299 -32.37 -30.35 16.88
CA LEU A 299 -33.34 -31.44 16.97
C LEU A 299 -34.42 -31.18 15.91
#